data_AF-A0A9X8VCV9-F1
#
_entry.id   AF-A0A9X8VCV9-F1
#
_cell.length_a   1.000
_cell.length_b   1.000
_cell.length_c   1.000
_cell.angle_alpha   90.00
_cell.angle_beta   90.00
_cell.angle_gamma   90.00
#
_symmetry.space_group_name_H-M   'P 1'
#
loop_
_entity.id
_entity.type
_entity.pdbx_description
1 polymer ?
#
loop_
_entity_poly.entity_id
_entity_poly.type
_entity_poly.pdbx_seq_one_letter_code
_entity_poly.pdbx_strand_id
1 'polypeptide(L)'
;MKKSFPTLLATMIWTALYSQHALADLAEQCMLGVPVYDKPLVSGDPNSQPVTINADDSRADYPKSALFSGNVHIEQGNSTLTAKEVELNQTENPG
;
A
#
# COMPACT_ATOMS: atom_id res chain seq x y z
N MET A 1 -22.30 -8.63 -58.13
CA MET A 1 -22.01 -8.02 -56.81
C MET A 1 -21.03 -8.92 -56.04
N LYS A 2 -19.71 -8.79 -56.23
CA LYS A 2 -18.69 -9.61 -55.52
C LYS A 2 -17.43 -8.82 -55.11
N LYS A 3 -17.37 -7.50 -55.38
CA LYS A 3 -16.18 -6.66 -55.17
C LYS A 3 -16.09 -5.99 -53.79
N SER A 4 -17.15 -6.01 -52.96
CA SER A 4 -17.15 -5.25 -51.70
C SER A 4 -16.58 -5.99 -50.50
N PHE A 5 -16.56 -7.33 -50.52
CA PHE A 5 -16.04 -8.16 -49.42
C PHE A 5 -14.57 -7.89 -49.06
N PRO A 6 -13.61 -7.89 -50.02
CA PRO A 6 -12.21 -7.64 -49.68
C PRO A 6 -11.99 -6.20 -49.19
N THR A 7 -12.75 -5.24 -49.70
CA THR A 7 -12.66 -3.84 -49.28
C THR A 7 -13.18 -3.64 -47.86
N LEU A 8 -14.30 -4.28 -47.52
CA LEU A 8 -14.86 -4.26 -46.15
C LEU A 8 -13.90 -4.89 -45.15
N LEU A 9 -13.30 -6.03 -45.52
CA LEU A 9 -12.31 -6.70 -44.70
C LEU A 9 -11.08 -5.81 -44.47
N ALA A 10 -10.57 -5.17 -45.52
CA ALA A 10 -9.44 -4.25 -45.43
C ALA A 10 -9.77 -3.04 -44.53
N THR A 11 -10.97 -2.45 -44.66
CA THR A 11 -11.39 -1.35 -43.78
C THR A 11 -11.54 -1.77 -42.33
N MET A 12 -12.01 -2.99 -42.07
CA MET A 12 -12.19 -3.51 -40.71
C MET A 12 -10.85 -3.83 -40.04
N ILE A 13 -9.88 -4.33 -40.80
CA ILE A 13 -8.51 -4.53 -40.33
C ILE A 13 -7.86 -3.16 -40.06
N TRP A 14 -8.07 -2.17 -40.94
CA TRP A 14 -7.53 -0.82 -40.76
C TRP A 14 -8.11 -0.15 -39.52
N THR A 15 -9.43 -0.21 -39.32
CA THR A 15 -10.04 0.32 -38.11
C THR A 15 -9.60 -0.42 -36.87
N ALA A 16 -9.42 -1.74 -36.90
CA ALA A 16 -8.90 -2.48 -35.74
C ALA A 16 -7.44 -2.16 -35.39
N LEU A 17 -6.59 -1.91 -36.39
CA LEU A 17 -5.17 -1.55 -36.18
C LEU A 17 -4.97 -0.09 -35.76
N TYR A 18 -5.84 0.81 -36.23
CA TYR A 18 -5.77 2.25 -35.96
C TYR A 18 -6.79 2.76 -34.95
N SER A 19 -7.66 1.91 -34.40
CA SER A 19 -8.49 2.23 -33.23
C SER A 19 -7.63 2.29 -31.97
N GLN A 20 -6.56 3.09 -32.00
CA GLN A 20 -5.67 3.35 -30.88
C GLN A 20 -6.48 4.00 -29.76
N HIS A 21 -7.08 3.13 -28.95
CA HIS A 21 -7.54 3.40 -27.59
C HIS A 21 -6.61 2.70 -26.59
N ALA A 22 -5.35 2.52 -26.99
CA ALA A 22 -4.25 2.13 -26.10
C ALA A 22 -3.31 3.33 -25.93
N LEU A 23 -3.85 4.50 -25.60
CA LEU A 23 -3.02 5.56 -25.03
C LEU A 23 -2.88 5.22 -23.55
N ALA A 24 -1.97 4.31 -23.24
CA ALA A 24 -1.53 4.13 -21.88
C ALA A 24 -0.84 5.43 -21.46
N ASP A 25 -1.39 6.13 -20.48
CA ASP A 25 -0.78 7.36 -19.97
C ASP A 25 0.61 7.01 -19.42
N LEU A 26 1.63 7.75 -19.86
CA LEU A 26 2.99 7.56 -19.38
C LEU A 26 3.07 7.78 -17.87
N ALA A 27 2.27 8.67 -17.30
CA ALA A 27 2.21 8.88 -15.86
C ALA A 27 1.72 7.62 -15.13
N GLU A 28 0.67 6.97 -15.64
CA GLU A 28 0.15 5.71 -15.10
C GLU A 28 1.17 4.57 -15.23
N GLN A 29 1.87 4.48 -16.36
CA GLN A 29 2.92 3.47 -16.56
C GLN A 29 4.06 3.62 -15.55
N CYS A 30 4.46 4.86 -15.24
CA CYS A 30 5.48 5.13 -14.22
C CYS A 30 5.00 4.77 -12.81
N MET A 31 3.69 4.81 -12.54
CA MET A 31 3.11 4.48 -11.24
C MET A 31 2.95 2.98 -11.00
N LEU A 32 3.06 2.12 -12.02
CA LEU A 32 2.90 0.65 -11.87
C LEU A 32 3.88 0.02 -10.86
N GLY A 33 5.06 0.64 -10.65
CA GLY A 33 6.06 0.17 -9.69
C GLY A 33 6.04 0.92 -8.34
N VAL A 34 5.18 1.92 -8.20
CA VAL A 34 5.11 2.74 -6.99
C VAL A 34 4.06 2.13 -6.05
N PRO A 35 4.42 1.77 -4.80
CA PRO A 35 3.46 1.22 -3.87
C PRO A 35 2.35 2.23 -3.59
N VAL A 36 1.11 1.74 -3.54
CA VAL A 36 -0.07 2.55 -3.23
C VAL A 36 -0.39 2.40 -1.74
N TYR A 37 -0.66 3.52 -1.08
CA TYR A 37 -1.17 3.53 0.29
C TYR A 37 -2.68 3.29 0.26
N ASP A 38 -3.14 2.23 0.92
CA ASP A 38 -4.51 1.71 0.85
C ASP A 38 -5.34 1.92 2.14
N LYS A 39 -4.73 2.52 3.17
CA LYS A 39 -5.39 2.81 4.45
C LYS A 39 -6.01 4.21 4.47
N PRO A 40 -6.99 4.48 5.35
CA PRO A 40 -7.48 5.84 5.58
C PRO A 40 -6.34 6.77 5.98
N LEU A 41 -6.28 7.96 5.38
CA LEU A 41 -5.29 8.97 5.74
C LEU A 41 -5.71 9.63 7.05
N VAL A 42 -4.92 9.41 8.10
CA VAL A 42 -5.08 10.06 9.40
C VAL A 42 -4.34 11.39 9.39
N SER A 43 -5.05 12.46 9.80
CA SER A 43 -4.54 13.83 9.88
C SER A 43 -4.22 14.23 11.32
N GLY A 44 -3.27 15.13 11.50
CA GLY A 44 -2.83 15.63 12.81
C GLY A 44 -1.38 15.25 13.14
N ASP A 45 -0.94 15.55 14.36
CA ASP A 45 0.39 15.17 14.84
C ASP A 45 0.42 13.65 15.15
N PRO A 46 1.28 12.85 14.48
CA PRO A 46 1.40 11.42 14.75
C PRO A 46 1.72 11.09 16.21
N ASN A 47 2.48 11.95 16.91
CA ASN A 47 2.87 11.70 18.30
C ASN A 47 1.71 11.83 19.28
N SER A 48 0.64 12.50 18.88
CA SER A 48 -0.60 12.62 19.65
C SER A 48 -1.56 11.44 19.42
N GLN A 49 -1.29 10.60 18.42
CA GLN A 49 -2.13 9.46 18.08
C GLN A 49 -1.81 8.25 18.99
N PRO A 50 -2.82 7.46 19.37
CA PRO A 50 -2.61 6.26 20.17
C PRO A 50 -1.79 5.21 19.41
N VAL A 51 -0.98 4.46 20.16
CA VAL A 51 -0.23 3.31 19.65
C VAL A 51 -1.03 2.04 19.93
N THR A 52 -1.36 1.27 18.89
CA THR A 52 -2.01 -0.04 19.00
C THR A 52 -1.00 -1.14 18.69
N ILE A 53 -0.87 -2.13 19.57
CA ILE A 53 0.07 -3.25 19.41
C ILE A 53 -0.71 -4.55 19.50
N ASN A 54 -0.60 -5.39 18.47
CA ASN A 54 -1.10 -6.76 18.45
C ASN A 54 0.08 -7.72 18.27
N ALA A 55 0.11 -8.81 19.05
CA ALA A 55 1.13 -9.85 18.99
C ALA A 55 0.59 -11.16 19.58
N ASP A 56 1.28 -12.28 19.32
CA ASP A 56 0.90 -13.59 19.87
C ASP A 56 1.25 -13.71 21.37
N ASP A 57 2.41 -13.18 21.79
CA ASP A 57 2.86 -13.14 23.19
C ASP A 57 3.38 -11.74 23.55
N SER A 58 3.26 -11.39 24.84
CA SER A 58 3.81 -10.15 25.38
C SER A 58 4.32 -10.33 26.80
N ARG A 59 5.48 -9.73 27.09
CA ARG A 59 6.07 -9.68 28.43
C ARG A 59 6.42 -8.23 28.73
N ALA A 60 5.77 -7.64 29.71
CA ALA A 60 5.93 -6.23 30.02
C ALA A 60 6.34 -6.01 31.48
N ASP A 61 7.36 -5.17 31.67
CA ASP A 61 7.67 -4.45 32.90
C ASP A 61 7.23 -3.00 32.69
N TYR A 62 5.92 -2.78 32.57
CA TYR A 62 5.37 -1.49 32.16
C TYR A 62 5.46 -0.44 33.29
N PRO A 63 5.86 0.82 33.01
CA PRO A 63 6.10 1.44 31.70
C PRO A 63 7.56 1.37 31.21
N LYS A 64 8.43 0.62 31.89
CA LYS A 64 9.87 0.62 31.65
C LYS A 64 10.27 -0.14 30.39
N SER A 65 9.76 -1.35 30.21
CA SER A 65 10.03 -2.14 29.00
C SER A 65 8.91 -3.12 28.67
N ALA A 66 8.83 -3.49 27.39
CA ALA A 66 7.93 -4.52 26.92
C ALA A 66 8.53 -5.26 25.72
N LEU A 67 8.44 -6.59 25.74
CA LEU A 67 8.81 -7.46 24.64
C LEU A 67 7.54 -8.08 24.05
N PHE A 68 7.32 -7.88 22.76
CA PHE A 68 6.23 -8.48 21.99
C PHE A 68 6.83 -9.47 21.00
N SER A 69 6.31 -10.70 20.94
CA SER A 69 6.83 -11.75 20.08
C SER A 69 5.70 -12.48 19.36
N GLY A 70 5.96 -12.88 18.12
CA GLY A 70 5.00 -13.58 17.25
C GLY A 70 4.00 -12.62 16.58
N ASN A 71 4.00 -12.62 15.25
CA ASN A 71 3.10 -11.84 14.39
C ASN A 71 2.85 -10.40 14.87
N VAL A 72 3.92 -9.69 15.24
CA VAL A 72 3.80 -8.35 15.84
C VAL A 72 3.36 -7.35 14.79
N HIS A 73 2.28 -6.62 15.08
CA HIS A 73 1.69 -5.57 14.25
C HIS A 73 1.40 -4.33 15.09
N ILE A 74 2.09 -3.23 14.79
CA ILE A 74 2.01 -1.97 15.53
C ILE A 74 1.50 -0.88 14.59
N GLU A 75 0.49 -0.13 15.04
CA GLU A 75 -0.09 1.00 14.32
C GLU A 75 -0.12 2.26 15.16
N GLN A 76 0.27 3.38 14.56
CA GLN A 76 0.15 4.72 15.13
C GLN A 76 -0.12 5.73 14.00
N GLY A 77 -1.34 6.25 13.91
CA GLY A 77 -1.74 7.11 12.79
C GLY A 77 -1.57 6.39 11.44
N ASN A 78 -0.74 6.95 10.55
CA ASN A 78 -0.42 6.35 9.24
C ASN A 78 0.78 5.38 9.27
N SER A 79 1.49 5.29 10.40
CA SER A 79 2.65 4.43 10.56
C SER A 79 2.21 3.01 10.88
N THR A 80 2.83 2.03 10.22
CA THR A 80 2.62 0.60 10.49
C THR A 80 3.97 -0.09 10.56
N LEU A 81 4.20 -0.86 11.62
CA LEU A 81 5.38 -1.69 11.80
C LEU A 81 4.94 -3.14 11.97
N THR A 82 5.48 -4.04 11.14
CA THR A 82 5.31 -5.49 11.29
C THR A 82 6.64 -6.15 11.55
N ALA A 83 6.69 -7.09 12.48
CA ALA A 83 7.90 -7.79 12.85
C ALA A 83 7.60 -9.15 13.49
N LYS A 84 8.64 -9.97 13.64
CA LYS A 84 8.54 -11.20 14.46
C LYS A 84 8.66 -10.92 15.95
N GLU A 85 9.41 -9.88 16.30
CA GLU A 85 9.67 -9.48 17.68
C GLU A 85 9.91 -7.96 17.71
N VAL A 86 9.39 -7.30 18.74
CA VAL A 86 9.61 -5.88 19.01
C VAL A 86 9.88 -5.70 20.50
N GLU A 87 10.94 -4.96 20.81
CA GLU A 87 11.29 -4.58 22.18
C GLU A 87 11.12 -3.06 22.34
N LEU A 88 10.35 -2.65 23.34
CA LEU A 88 10.19 -1.26 23.76
C LEU A 88 10.98 -1.05 25.04
N ASN A 89 11.83 -0.03 25.07
CA ASN A 89 12.64 0.35 26.22
C ASN A 89 12.49 1.85 26.48
N GLN A 90 11.93 2.21 27.64
CA GLN A 90 11.79 3.59 28.08
C GLN A 90 13.08 4.04 28.77
N THR A 91 13.77 5.00 28.17
CA THR A 91 15.07 5.49 28.66
C THR A 91 14.96 6.69 29.59
N GLU A 92 13.84 7.40 29.58
CA GLU A 92 13.58 8.54 30.46
C GLU A 92 12.66 8.16 31.62
N ASN A 93 12.97 8.62 32.82
CA ASN A 93 12.10 8.42 33.97
C ASN A 93 10.78 9.16 33.73
N PRO A 94 9.61 8.54 33.97
CA PRO A 94 8.37 9.28 34.05
C PRO A 94 8.54 10.34 35.15
N GLY A 95 8.43 11.61 34.77
CA GLY A 95 8.51 12.76 35.68
C GLY A 95 7.37 12.80 36.69
#